data_AF-A0A7C4MBW5-F1
#
_entry.id   AF-A0A7C4MBW5-F1
#
_cell.length_a   1.000
_cell.length_b   1.000
_cell.length_c   1.000
_cell.angle_alpha   90.00
_cell.angle_beta   90.00
_cell.angle_gamma   90.00
#
_symmetry.space_group_name_H-M   'P 1'
#
loop_
_entity.id
_entity.type
_entity.pdbx_description
1 polymer ?
#
loop_
_entity_poly.entity_id
_entity_poly.type
_entity_poly.pdbx_seq_one_letter_code
_entity_poly.pdbx_strand_id
1 'polypeptide(L)'
;MSVAKSSALTLLMIGSIFLFILSIWHAYELYIFGAYSYYLTFYLISSVLEFIASLLLMIGFILYQGEQSKRAQISYGAVSPTGLQVQRVPVRFCPKCGRQVPTDAQFCPFCGWQAEGQKRK
;
A
#
# COMPACT_ATOMS: atom_id res chain seq x y z
N MET A 1 74.77 -22.26 -45.10
CA MET A 1 73.50 -23.00 -44.94
C MET A 1 72.86 -22.85 -43.53
N SER A 2 73.40 -22.01 -42.63
CA SER A 2 72.85 -21.82 -41.27
C SER A 2 71.74 -20.76 -41.17
N VAL A 3 71.67 -19.80 -42.10
CA VAL A 3 70.72 -18.66 -42.08
C VAL A 3 69.27 -19.10 -42.35
N ALA A 4 69.04 -20.21 -43.04
CA ALA A 4 67.68 -20.72 -43.31
C ALA A 4 67.03 -21.45 -42.11
N LYS A 5 67.81 -21.90 -41.12
CA LYS A 5 67.29 -22.56 -39.92
C LYS A 5 66.78 -21.57 -38.86
N SER A 6 67.31 -20.34 -38.83
CA SER A 6 66.87 -19.32 -37.87
C SER A 6 65.54 -18.65 -38.25
N SER A 7 65.24 -18.52 -39.55
CA SER A 7 63.95 -18.03 -40.05
C SER A 7 62.80 -19.02 -39.81
N ALA A 8 63.07 -20.32 -39.94
CA ALA A 8 62.07 -21.36 -39.64
C ALA A 8 61.73 -21.40 -38.13
N LEU A 9 62.74 -21.27 -37.26
CA LEU A 9 62.53 -21.28 -35.81
C LEU A 9 61.72 -20.06 -35.35
N THR A 10 61.99 -18.88 -35.91
CA THR A 10 61.27 -17.64 -35.57
C THR A 10 59.80 -17.70 -35.99
N LEU A 11 59.48 -18.25 -37.16
CA LEU A 11 58.10 -18.46 -37.59
C LEU A 11 57.36 -19.48 -36.70
N LEU A 12 58.02 -20.54 -36.25
CA LEU A 12 57.43 -21.50 -35.31
C LEU A 12 57.14 -20.87 -33.95
N MET A 13 58.03 -20.01 -33.45
CA MET A 13 57.83 -19.27 -32.19
C MET A 13 56.69 -18.25 -32.31
N ILE A 14 56.60 -17.54 -33.43
CA ILE A 14 55.48 -16.60 -33.66
C ILE A 14 54.16 -17.36 -33.79
N GLY A 15 54.17 -18.50 -34.50
CA GLY A 15 53.01 -19.36 -34.66
C GLY A 15 52.50 -19.92 -33.32
N SER A 16 53.39 -20.37 -32.44
CA SER A 16 53.00 -20.90 -31.12
C SER A 16 52.44 -19.81 -30.20
N ILE A 17 53.01 -18.61 -30.24
CA ILE A 17 52.49 -17.44 -29.50
C ILE A 17 51.09 -17.07 -29.99
N PHE A 18 50.88 -17.06 -31.31
CA PHE A 18 49.58 -16.74 -31.90
C PHE A 18 48.50 -17.77 -31.51
N LEU A 19 48.82 -19.07 -31.57
CA LEU A 19 47.90 -20.12 -31.14
C LEU A 19 47.59 -20.04 -29.65
N PHE A 20 48.57 -19.66 -28.82
CA PHE A 20 48.36 -19.46 -27.39
C PHE A 20 47.40 -18.30 -27.10
N ILE A 21 47.56 -17.17 -27.81
CA ILE A 21 46.65 -16.01 -27.69
C ILE A 21 45.23 -16.39 -28.14
N LEU A 22 45.08 -17.11 -29.26
CA LEU A 22 43.78 -17.60 -29.72
C LEU A 22 43.12 -18.54 -28.71
N SER A 23 43.89 -19.41 -28.06
CA SER A 23 43.40 -20.30 -27.01
C SER A 23 42.90 -19.53 -25.79
N ILE A 24 43.66 -18.52 -25.34
CA ILE A 24 43.26 -17.63 -24.23
C ILE A 24 41.99 -16.85 -24.59
N TRP A 25 41.91 -16.32 -25.81
CA TRP A 25 40.71 -15.63 -26.30
C TRP A 25 39.48 -16.55 -26.26
N HIS A 26 39.61 -17.78 -26.76
CA HIS A 26 38.50 -18.74 -26.78
C HIS A 26 38.09 -19.21 -25.37
N ALA A 27 39.05 -19.36 -24.46
CA ALA A 27 38.76 -19.61 -23.04
C ALA A 27 38.03 -18.44 -22.38
N TYR A 28 38.38 -17.20 -22.73
CA TYR A 28 37.71 -15.99 -22.25
C TYR A 28 36.27 -15.87 -22.78
N GLU A 29 36.05 -16.17 -24.07
CA GLU A 29 34.71 -16.26 -24.66
C GLU A 29 33.86 -17.29 -23.93
N LEU A 30 34.36 -18.52 -23.73
CA LEU A 30 33.63 -19.56 -22.99
C LEU A 30 33.34 -19.17 -21.54
N TYR A 31 34.26 -18.45 -20.87
CA TYR A 31 34.07 -17.94 -19.52
C TYR A 31 32.99 -16.85 -19.46
N ILE A 32 33.02 -15.89 -20.38
CA ILE A 32 32.00 -14.83 -20.48
C ILE A 32 30.64 -15.41 -20.82
N PHE A 33 30.54 -16.26 -21.85
CA PHE A 33 29.28 -16.87 -22.26
C PHE A 33 28.69 -17.75 -21.16
N GLY A 34 29.53 -18.51 -20.44
CA GLY A 34 29.11 -19.31 -19.29
C GLY A 34 28.54 -18.45 -18.16
N ALA A 35 29.29 -17.43 -17.73
CA ALA A 35 28.85 -16.51 -16.69
C ALA A 35 27.57 -15.77 -17.09
N TYR A 36 27.52 -15.24 -18.31
CA TYR A 36 26.35 -14.51 -18.83
C TYR A 36 25.10 -15.39 -18.88
N SER A 37 25.22 -16.66 -19.29
CA SER A 37 24.10 -17.60 -19.31
C SER A 37 23.54 -17.88 -17.90
N TYR A 38 24.41 -17.99 -16.89
CA TYR A 38 24.00 -18.13 -15.49
C TYR A 38 23.30 -16.86 -14.97
N TYR A 39 23.86 -15.67 -15.22
CA TYR A 39 23.22 -14.41 -14.82
C TYR A 39 21.86 -14.23 -15.48
N LEU A 40 21.74 -14.56 -16.77
CA LEU A 40 20.49 -14.46 -17.52
C LEU A 40 19.42 -15.41 -16.95
N THR A 41 19.77 -16.66 -16.69
CA THR A 41 18.84 -17.65 -16.10
C THR A 41 18.42 -17.24 -14.69
N PHE A 42 19.34 -16.77 -13.86
CA PHE A 42 19.03 -16.25 -12.53
C PHE A 42 18.08 -15.05 -12.61
N TYR A 43 18.37 -14.08 -13.48
CA TYR A 43 17.53 -12.90 -13.67
C TYR A 43 16.11 -13.25 -14.13
N LEU A 44 15.97 -14.21 -15.05
CA LEU A 44 14.66 -14.70 -15.50
C LEU A 44 13.88 -15.38 -14.36
N ILE A 45 14.55 -16.21 -13.55
CA ILE A 45 13.91 -16.85 -12.39
C ILE A 45 13.45 -15.81 -11.37
N SER A 46 14.30 -14.83 -11.03
CA SER A 46 13.95 -13.73 -10.13
C SER A 46 12.75 -12.93 -10.66
N SER A 47 12.75 -12.60 -11.96
CA SER A 47 11.65 -11.87 -12.59
C SER A 47 10.32 -12.64 -12.53
N VAL A 48 10.34 -13.96 -12.75
CA VAL A 48 9.15 -14.81 -12.65
C VAL A 48 8.62 -14.88 -11.22
N LEU A 49 9.51 -15.00 -10.23
CA LEU A 49 9.13 -15.03 -8.81
C LEU A 49 8.46 -13.72 -8.37
N GLU A 50 8.98 -12.57 -8.80
CA GLU A 50 8.37 -11.27 -8.52
C GLU A 50 6.98 -11.16 -9.14
N PHE A 51 6.82 -11.62 -10.39
CA PHE A 51 5.52 -11.64 -11.05
C PHE A 51 4.52 -12.53 -10.30
N ILE A 52 4.92 -13.74 -9.90
CA ILE A 52 4.08 -14.66 -9.11
C ILE A 52 3.69 -14.01 -7.77
N ALA A 53 4.63 -13.41 -7.05
CA ALA A 53 4.36 -12.74 -5.78
C ALA A 53 3.34 -11.60 -5.95
N SER A 54 3.49 -10.79 -7.00
CA SER A 54 2.54 -9.72 -7.33
C SER A 54 1.14 -10.24 -7.65
N LEU A 55 1.04 -11.36 -8.38
CA LEU A 55 -0.23 -12.01 -8.69
C LEU A 55 -0.90 -12.57 -7.43
N LEU A 56 -0.13 -13.21 -6.54
CA LEU A 56 -0.66 -13.74 -5.29
C LEU A 56 -1.18 -12.62 -4.38
N LEU A 57 -0.44 -11.50 -4.29
CA LEU A 57 -0.90 -10.32 -3.56
C LEU A 57 -2.16 -9.71 -4.19
N MET A 58 -2.23 -9.63 -5.51
CA MET A 58 -3.40 -9.11 -6.22
C MET A 58 -4.63 -10.01 -6.03
N ILE A 59 -4.48 -11.33 -6.17
CA ILE A 59 -5.54 -12.31 -5.88
C ILE A 59 -5.95 -12.23 -4.41
N GLY A 60 -4.98 -12.19 -3.49
CA GLY A 60 -5.23 -12.02 -2.06
C GLY A 60 -6.00 -10.75 -1.74
N PHE A 61 -5.67 -9.64 -2.39
CA PHE A 61 -6.39 -8.38 -2.25
C PHE A 61 -7.83 -8.47 -2.77
N ILE A 62 -8.06 -9.10 -3.93
CA ILE A 62 -9.42 -9.32 -4.48
C ILE A 62 -10.26 -10.15 -3.50
N LEU A 63 -9.70 -11.25 -2.97
CA LEU A 63 -10.37 -12.09 -1.99
C LEU A 63 -10.65 -11.35 -0.68
N TYR A 64 -9.69 -10.53 -0.22
CA TYR A 64 -9.83 -9.71 0.99
C TYR A 64 -10.96 -8.68 0.87
N GLN A 65 -11.08 -8.01 -0.27
CA GLN A 65 -12.19 -7.07 -0.53
C GLN A 65 -13.54 -7.78 -0.58
N GLY A 66 -13.59 -9.02 -1.08
CA GLY A 66 -14.79 -9.85 -1.08
C GLY A 66 -15.36 -10.11 0.32
N GLU A 67 -14.49 -10.32 1.32
CA GLU A 67 -14.92 -10.56 2.70
C GLU A 67 -15.42 -9.29 3.41
N GLN A 68 -14.84 -8.13 3.08
CA GLN A 68 -15.27 -6.84 3.62
C GLN A 68 -16.65 -6.42 3.11
N SER A 69 -17.13 -6.88 1.94
CA SER A 69 -18.50 -6.59 1.49
C SER A 69 -19.58 -7.09 2.48
N LYS A 70 -19.31 -8.19 3.20
CA LYS A 70 -20.20 -8.73 4.25
C LYS A 70 -20.04 -8.01 5.60
N ARG A 71 -18.87 -7.40 5.87
CA ARG A 71 -18.59 -6.63 7.10
C ARG A 71 -18.84 -5.12 6.98
N ALA A 72 -18.81 -4.54 5.77
CA ALA A 72 -18.99 -3.12 5.53
C ALA A 72 -20.45 -2.67 5.66
N GLN A 73 -21.43 -3.57 5.49
CA GLN A 73 -22.81 -3.30 5.90
C GLN A 73 -22.97 -3.15 7.43
N ILE A 74 -22.00 -3.63 8.22
CA ILE A 74 -22.02 -3.50 9.68
C ILE A 74 -21.30 -2.23 10.14
N SER A 75 -20.38 -1.66 9.34
CA SER A 75 -19.52 -0.56 9.80
C SER A 75 -19.97 0.87 9.45
N TYR A 76 -20.94 1.04 8.54
CA TYR A 76 -21.56 2.36 8.28
C TYR A 76 -23.07 2.38 8.57
N GLY A 77 -23.56 1.36 9.27
CA GLY A 77 -24.98 1.17 9.54
C GLY A 77 -25.29 0.57 10.91
N ALA A 78 -24.47 0.79 11.94
CA ALA A 78 -24.85 0.55 13.34
C ALA A 78 -23.84 1.09 14.36
N VAL A 79 -23.65 2.41 14.43
CA VAL A 79 -23.23 3.06 15.68
C VAL A 79 -24.27 4.12 15.99
N SER A 80 -25.20 3.79 16.89
CA SER A 80 -25.88 4.78 17.73
C SER A 80 -25.06 4.84 19.03
N PRO A 81 -24.16 5.81 19.22
CA PRO A 81 -23.28 5.82 20.37
C PRO A 81 -23.92 6.53 21.57
N THR A 82 -25.16 7.01 21.48
CA THR A 82 -25.81 7.64 22.62
C THR A 82 -27.31 7.55 22.47
N GLY A 83 -27.96 6.85 23.39
CA GLY A 83 -29.39 6.99 23.65
C GLY A 83 -29.72 8.34 24.28
N LEU A 84 -29.28 9.44 23.65
CA LEU A 84 -29.87 10.74 23.89
C LEU A 84 -30.97 10.90 22.85
N GLN A 85 -32.17 10.48 23.22
CA GLN A 85 -33.36 10.93 22.51
C GLN A 85 -33.31 12.46 22.55
N VAL A 86 -33.07 13.11 21.41
CA VAL A 86 -33.35 14.54 21.27
C VAL A 86 -34.86 14.66 21.28
N GLN A 87 -35.42 14.56 22.49
CA GLN A 87 -36.79 14.88 22.77
C GLN A 87 -36.95 16.32 22.30
N ARG A 88 -37.75 16.54 21.26
CA ARG A 88 -38.19 17.88 20.90
C ARG A 88 -39.09 18.35 22.04
N VAL A 89 -38.46 18.91 23.08
CA VAL A 89 -39.18 19.53 24.19
C VAL A 89 -39.99 20.65 23.57
N PRO A 90 -41.34 20.60 23.61
CA PRO A 90 -42.15 21.66 23.06
C PRO A 90 -41.77 22.96 23.76
N VAL A 91 -41.47 24.01 22.99
CA VAL A 91 -41.10 25.32 23.53
C VAL A 91 -42.28 26.27 23.44
N ARG A 92 -42.41 27.15 24.44
CA ARG A 92 -43.41 28.22 24.50
C ARG A 92 -42.72 29.56 24.71
N PHE A 93 -43.36 30.64 24.29
CA PHE A 93 -42.87 32.00 24.55
C PHE A 93 -43.37 32.48 25.92
N CYS A 94 -42.49 33.08 26.72
CA CYS A 94 -42.87 33.67 28.00
C CYS A 94 -43.70 34.95 27.78
N PRO A 95 -44.89 35.11 28.41
CA PRO A 95 -45.74 36.29 28.22
C PRO A 95 -45.16 37.57 28.83
N LYS A 96 -44.20 37.48 29.77
CA LYS A 96 -43.58 38.65 30.41
C LYS A 96 -42.40 39.20 29.63
N CYS A 97 -41.56 38.34 29.05
CA CYS A 97 -40.30 38.75 28.42
C CYS A 97 -40.16 38.35 26.94
N GLY A 98 -41.11 37.60 26.39
CA GLY A 98 -41.12 37.19 24.98
C GLY A 98 -40.05 36.17 24.58
N ARG A 99 -39.31 35.59 25.53
CA ARG A 99 -38.26 34.59 25.24
C ARG A 99 -38.82 33.17 25.16
N GLN A 100 -38.17 32.32 24.37
CA GLN A 100 -38.51 30.90 24.29
C GLN A 100 -38.07 30.16 25.55
N VAL A 101 -38.97 29.36 26.11
CA VAL A 101 -38.78 28.60 27.34
C VAL A 101 -39.40 27.20 27.13
N PRO A 102 -38.83 26.12 27.69
CA PRO A 102 -39.45 24.80 27.63
C PRO A 102 -40.88 24.80 28.21
N THR A 103 -41.79 24.04 27.61
CA THR A 103 -43.17 23.91 28.12
C THR A 103 -43.20 23.30 29.52
N ASP A 104 -42.25 22.41 29.82
CA ASP A 104 -42.12 21.75 31.13
C ASP A 104 -41.47 22.64 32.20
N ALA A 105 -40.99 23.85 31.84
CA ALA A 105 -40.39 24.76 32.80
C ALA A 105 -41.47 25.49 33.62
N GLN A 106 -41.42 25.34 34.95
CA GLN A 106 -42.34 26.00 35.88
C GLN A 106 -42.05 27.50 36.06
N PHE A 107 -40.83 27.94 35.79
CA PHE A 107 -40.42 29.34 35.84
C PHE A 107 -39.54 29.72 34.64
N CYS A 108 -39.62 30.98 34.22
CA CYS A 108 -38.79 31.52 33.16
C CYS A 108 -37.39 31.83 33.70
N PRO A 109 -36.32 31.19 33.20
CA PRO A 109 -34.95 31.42 33.68
C PRO A 109 -34.41 32.81 33.33
N PHE A 110 -35.06 33.51 32.38
CA PHE A 110 -34.60 34.81 31.92
C PHE A 110 -35.24 35.99 32.66
N CYS A 111 -36.43 35.83 33.26
CA CYS A 111 -37.14 36.94 33.89
C CYS A 111 -37.82 36.59 35.24
N GLY A 112 -37.70 35.34 35.68
CA GLY A 112 -38.24 34.87 36.97
C GLY A 112 -39.76 34.65 36.98
N TRP A 113 -40.46 34.79 35.86
CA TRP A 113 -41.91 34.62 35.80
C TRP A 113 -42.32 33.14 35.95
N GLN A 114 -43.23 32.83 36.88
CA GLN A 114 -43.73 31.47 37.15
C GLN A 114 -45.04 31.21 36.38
N ALA A 115 -45.14 30.05 35.73
CA ALA A 115 -46.28 29.68 34.91
C ALA A 115 -47.38 28.95 35.69
N GLU A 116 -47.02 28.27 36.78
CA GLU A 116 -47.94 27.55 37.68
C GLU A 116 -47.85 28.20 39.07
N GLY A 117 -48.96 28.70 39.60
CA GLY A 117 -49.01 29.14 41.00
C GLY A 117 -49.49 30.56 41.28
N GLN A 118 -50.57 31.03 40.65
CA GLN A 118 -51.46 31.98 41.33
C GLN A 118 -52.42 31.24 42.26
N LYS A 119 -51.91 30.55 43.30
CA LYS A 119 -52.67 30.21 44.54
C LYS A 119 -51.72 29.84 45.69
N ARG A 120 -51.35 30.84 46.51
CA ARG A 120 -51.56 30.74 47.97
C ARG A 120 -51.62 32.15 48.56
N LYS A 121 -52.66 32.35 49.37
CA LYS A 121 -52.92 33.51 50.24
C LYS A 121 -51.73 33.84 51.12
#